data_AF-A0A933UNS3-F1
#
_entry.id   AF-A0A933UNS3-F1
#
_cell.length_a   1.000
_cell.length_b   1.000
_cell.length_c   1.000
_cell.angle_alpha   90.00
_cell.angle_beta   90.00
_cell.angle_gamma   90.00
#
_symmetry.space_group_name_H-M   'P 1'
#
loop_
_entity.id
_entity.type
_entity.pdbx_description
1 polymer ?
#
loop_
_entity_poly.entity_id
_entity_poly.type
_entity_poly.pdbx_seq_one_letter_code
_entity_poly.pdbx_strand_id
1 'polypeptide(L)'
;MTTLLRRRLVVATLVGALAGAVLAGCGGADGAPVAVAGTQPAGWVRLPPAPLSARENATAVWAGGRVLVLGGDTTPCPPNASCVAAPAGTAPREAAAYDPGSATWTRIADLPVDVGFPSTVVVGDRLYLWQQDWTGEGVVTGAFLT
;
A
#
# COMPACT_ATOMS: atom_id res chain seq x y z
N MET A 1 59.43 -23.47 -34.69
CA MET A 1 59.17 -23.38 -33.22
C MET A 1 58.59 -22.03 -32.76
N THR A 2 58.20 -21.12 -33.66
CA THR A 2 57.76 -19.74 -33.32
C THR A 2 56.26 -19.47 -33.57
N THR A 3 55.55 -20.36 -34.29
CA THR A 3 54.13 -20.23 -34.63
C THR A 3 53.16 -20.81 -33.58
N LEU A 4 53.61 -21.79 -32.78
CA LEU A 4 52.78 -22.41 -31.73
C LEU A 4 52.62 -21.54 -30.47
N LEU A 5 53.62 -20.71 -30.13
CA LEU A 5 53.51 -19.76 -29.00
C LEU A 5 52.48 -18.64 -29.29
N ARG A 6 52.42 -18.15 -30.54
CA ARG A 6 51.44 -17.13 -30.95
C ARG A 6 49.99 -17.62 -30.83
N ARG A 7 49.74 -18.90 -31.14
CA ARG A 7 48.41 -19.53 -31.00
C ARG A 7 47.99 -19.70 -29.53
N ARG A 8 48.93 -20.02 -28.64
CA ARG A 8 48.63 -20.18 -27.20
C ARG A 8 48.30 -18.85 -26.51
N LEU A 9 48.95 -17.76 -26.92
CA LEU A 9 48.68 -16.41 -26.40
C LEU A 9 47.31 -15.87 -26.83
N VAL A 10 46.84 -16.17 -28.04
CA VAL A 10 45.51 -15.73 -28.52
C VAL A 10 44.36 -16.46 -27.82
N VAL A 11 44.55 -17.75 -27.47
CA VAL A 11 43.53 -18.51 -26.72
C VAL A 11 43.48 -18.06 -25.25
N ALA A 12 44.62 -17.71 -24.64
CA ALA A 12 44.66 -17.20 -23.28
C ALA A 12 43.99 -15.81 -23.15
N THR A 13 44.12 -14.93 -24.15
CA THR A 13 43.40 -13.64 -24.17
C THR A 13 41.91 -13.79 -24.46
N LEU A 14 41.48 -14.79 -25.25
CA LEU A 14 40.06 -15.06 -25.48
C LEU A 14 39.36 -15.68 -24.25
N VAL A 15 40.04 -16.54 -23.48
CA VAL A 15 39.48 -17.06 -22.20
C VAL A 15 39.48 -15.99 -21.11
N GLY A 16 40.47 -15.11 -21.06
CA GLY A 16 40.48 -13.95 -20.15
C GLY A 16 39.39 -12.93 -20.48
N ALA A 17 39.07 -12.72 -21.76
CA ALA A 17 38.00 -11.81 -22.19
C ALA A 17 36.59 -12.38 -21.98
N LEU A 18 36.42 -13.71 -21.97
CA LEU A 18 35.14 -14.34 -21.58
C LEU A 18 34.94 -14.45 -20.06
N ALA A 19 35.99 -14.33 -19.25
CA ALA A 19 35.87 -14.28 -17.79
C ALA A 19 35.61 -12.86 -17.24
N GLY A 20 35.74 -11.81 -18.06
CA GLY A 20 35.54 -10.41 -17.66
C GLY A 20 34.14 -9.85 -17.89
N ALA A 21 33.23 -10.60 -18.51
CA ALA A 21 31.91 -10.12 -18.94
C ALA A 21 30.72 -10.76 -18.20
N VAL A 22 30.92 -11.23 -16.95
CA VAL A 22 29.87 -11.86 -16.12
C VAL A 22 29.61 -11.09 -14.79
N LEU A 23 29.97 -9.81 -14.72
CA LEU A 23 29.62 -8.96 -13.55
C LEU A 23 28.65 -7.81 -13.87
N ALA A 24 28.04 -7.80 -15.06
CA ALA A 24 27.01 -6.83 -15.42
C ALA A 24 25.70 -7.55 -15.75
N GLY A 25 24.86 -7.83 -14.74
CA GLY A 25 23.58 -8.49 -15.02
C GLY A 25 22.75 -9.02 -13.87
N CYS A 26 22.80 -8.44 -12.66
CA CYS A 26 21.70 -8.56 -11.69
C CYS A 26 21.09 -7.17 -11.46
N GLY A 27 20.73 -6.51 -12.56
CA GLY A 27 19.87 -5.33 -12.57
C GLY A 27 18.54 -5.70 -13.20
N GLY A 28 17.81 -6.62 -12.56
CA GLY A 28 16.40 -6.85 -12.85
C GLY A 28 15.62 -5.64 -12.33
N ALA A 29 15.40 -4.68 -13.22
CA ALA A 29 14.64 -3.48 -12.96
C ALA A 29 13.15 -3.81 -12.86
N ASP A 30 12.70 -4.25 -11.69
CA ASP A 30 11.28 -4.16 -11.26
C ASP A 30 11.15 -3.62 -9.83
N GLY A 31 12.21 -3.01 -9.30
CA GLY A 31 12.13 -2.19 -8.10
C GLY A 31 11.75 -0.77 -8.50
N ALA A 32 10.46 -0.44 -8.50
CA ALA A 32 10.05 0.95 -8.40
C ALA A 32 10.90 1.62 -7.29
N PRO A 33 11.38 2.86 -7.48
CA PRO A 33 12.18 3.51 -6.44
C PRO A 33 11.37 3.49 -5.15
N VAL A 34 11.85 2.73 -4.16
CA VAL A 34 11.32 2.82 -2.80
C VAL A 34 11.63 4.24 -2.39
N ALA A 35 10.59 5.08 -2.30
CA ALA A 35 10.74 6.42 -1.76
C ALA A 35 11.32 6.24 -0.36
N VAL A 36 12.62 6.49 -0.22
CA VAL A 36 13.26 6.56 1.09
C VAL A 36 12.58 7.74 1.75
N ALA A 37 11.73 7.44 2.75
CA ALA A 37 11.06 8.46 3.52
C ALA A 37 12.13 9.46 3.97
N GLY A 38 12.08 10.68 3.43
CA GLY A 38 12.93 11.77 3.88
C GLY A 38 12.77 11.91 5.39
N THR A 39 13.80 12.45 6.06
CA THR A 39 13.80 12.65 7.51
C THR A 39 12.48 13.26 7.95
N GLN A 40 11.60 12.44 8.55
CA GLN A 40 10.33 12.91 9.07
C GLN A 40 10.66 13.98 10.13
N PRO A 41 9.97 15.13 10.12
CA PRO A 41 10.13 16.11 11.18
C PRO A 41 9.94 15.40 12.52
N ALA A 42 10.81 15.69 13.49
CA ALA A 42 10.58 15.19 14.84
C ALA A 42 9.28 15.80 15.37
N GLY A 43 8.28 14.96 15.63
CA GLY A 43 6.99 15.37 16.20
C GLY A 43 5.81 15.22 15.24
N TRP A 44 4.68 15.79 15.65
CA TRP A 44 3.42 15.70 14.91
C TRP A 44 3.35 16.75 13.81
N VAL A 45 3.05 16.31 12.59
CA VAL A 45 2.79 17.18 11.44
C VAL A 45 1.31 17.12 11.08
N ARG A 46 0.68 18.29 10.95
CA ARG A 46 -0.71 18.37 10.51
C ARG A 46 -0.79 18.17 9.00
N LEU A 47 -1.57 17.19 8.56
CA LEU A 47 -1.85 16.95 7.14
C LEU A 47 -2.94 17.90 6.62
N PRO A 48 -3.01 18.15 5.29
CA PRO A 48 -4.17 18.78 4.68
C PRO A 48 -5.45 17.99 4.97
N PRO A 49 -6.63 18.65 4.98
CA PRO A 49 -7.89 17.98 5.23
C PRO A 49 -8.16 16.90 4.17
N ALA A 50 -8.53 15.71 4.62
CA ALA A 50 -8.92 14.62 3.72
C ALA A 50 -10.29 14.93 3.09
N PRO A 51 -10.53 14.51 1.84
CA PRO A 51 -11.81 14.67 1.15
C PRO A 51 -12.82 13.59 1.57
N LEU A 52 -12.90 13.32 2.88
CA LEU A 52 -13.77 12.30 3.48
C LEU A 52 -14.64 12.94 4.54
N SER A 53 -15.86 12.41 4.69
CA SER A 53 -16.71 12.74 5.83
C SER A 53 -15.99 12.40 7.14
N ALA A 54 -16.16 13.24 8.17
CA ALA A 54 -15.59 12.99 9.49
C ALA A 54 -16.11 11.66 10.03
N ARG A 55 -15.21 10.85 10.61
CA ARG A 55 -15.50 9.48 11.01
C ARG A 55 -14.61 9.01 12.14
N GLU A 56 -15.09 8.01 12.86
CA GLU A 56 -14.29 7.21 13.78
C GLU A 56 -14.10 5.79 13.25
N ASN A 57 -13.19 5.03 13.87
CA ASN A 57 -12.96 3.61 13.57
C ASN A 57 -12.63 3.27 12.09
N ALA A 58 -12.26 4.27 11.30
CA ALA A 58 -11.73 4.06 9.97
C ALA A 58 -10.37 3.37 10.04
N THR A 59 -10.04 2.62 8.99
CA THR A 59 -8.72 2.01 8.84
C THR A 59 -7.84 2.88 7.96
N ALA A 60 -6.59 3.04 8.36
CA ALA A 60 -5.52 3.63 7.55
C ALA A 60 -4.44 2.58 7.28
N VAL A 61 -4.10 2.36 6.01
CA VAL A 61 -3.13 1.33 5.58
C VAL A 61 -2.15 1.89 4.57
N TRP A 62 -0.89 1.45 4.64
CA TRP A 62 0.11 1.76 3.63
C TRP A 62 0.09 0.72 2.51
N ALA A 63 -0.22 1.15 1.28
CA ALA A 63 -0.21 0.29 0.10
C ALA A 63 0.15 1.10 -1.14
N GLY A 64 0.95 0.52 -2.05
CA GLY A 64 1.31 1.18 -3.30
C GLY A 64 1.97 2.56 -3.14
N GLY A 65 2.72 2.78 -2.06
CA GLY A 65 3.39 4.06 -1.77
C GLY A 65 2.48 5.17 -1.23
N ARG A 66 1.25 4.85 -0.86
CA ARG A 66 0.24 5.81 -0.36
C ARG A 66 -0.38 5.31 0.93
N VAL A 67 -0.93 6.22 1.72
CA VAL A 67 -1.83 5.86 2.83
C VAL A 67 -3.25 5.82 2.29
N LEU A 68 -3.92 4.68 2.36
CA LEU A 68 -5.34 4.55 2.05
C LEU A 68 -6.14 4.68 3.33
N VAL A 69 -7.20 5.48 3.32
CA VAL A 69 -8.17 5.63 4.41
C VAL A 69 -9.54 5.17 3.93
N LEU A 70 -10.16 4.25 4.67
CA LEU A 70 -11.39 3.58 4.26
C LEU A 70 -12.20 3.07 5.47
N GLY A 71 -13.50 2.91 5.25
CA GLY A 71 -14.47 2.48 6.26
C GLY A 71 -14.71 3.50 7.36
N GLY A 72 -15.16 3.03 8.52
CA GLY A 72 -15.43 3.80 9.73
C GLY A 72 -16.91 4.01 10.02
N ASP A 73 -17.21 4.89 10.96
CA ASP A 73 -18.57 5.35 11.27
C ASP A 73 -18.63 6.87 11.13
N THR A 74 -19.51 7.36 10.26
CA THR A 74 -19.76 8.80 10.02
C THR A 74 -20.89 9.37 10.87
N THR A 75 -21.51 8.52 11.70
CA THR A 75 -22.58 8.84 12.64
C THR A 75 -22.18 8.45 14.06
N PRO A 76 -21.01 8.91 14.57
CA PRO A 76 -20.52 8.49 15.87
C PRO A 76 -21.51 8.86 16.97
N CYS A 77 -21.67 7.95 17.94
CA CYS A 77 -22.52 8.21 19.09
C CYS A 77 -21.93 9.39 19.90
N PRO A 78 -22.73 10.44 20.22
CA PRO A 78 -22.25 11.55 21.03
C PRO A 78 -21.72 11.09 22.40
N PRO A 79 -20.72 11.78 22.98
CA PRO A 79 -20.23 11.45 24.32
C PRO A 79 -21.36 11.37 25.34
N ASN A 80 -21.37 10.30 26.15
CA ASN A 80 -22.36 10.02 27.19
C ASN A 80 -23.79 9.70 26.71
N ALA A 81 -24.02 9.50 25.40
CA ALA A 81 -25.31 9.03 24.90
C ALA A 81 -25.41 7.49 24.94
N SER A 82 -26.63 6.97 25.16
CA SER A 82 -26.93 5.53 25.11
C SER A 82 -27.42 5.14 23.71
N CYS A 83 -26.60 5.36 22.68
CA CYS A 83 -26.99 4.99 21.32
C CYS A 83 -27.09 3.47 21.20
N VAL A 84 -28.10 3.02 20.47
CA VAL A 84 -28.06 1.70 19.83
C VAL A 84 -27.09 1.77 18.64
N ALA A 85 -26.52 0.62 18.25
CA ALA A 85 -25.65 0.54 17.08
C ALA A 85 -26.30 1.22 15.86
N ALA A 86 -25.49 1.88 15.02
CA ALA A 86 -25.97 2.49 13.80
C ALA A 86 -26.74 1.44 12.96
N PRO A 87 -27.82 1.82 12.26
CA PRO A 87 -28.56 0.89 11.42
C PRO A 87 -27.64 0.19 10.41
N ALA A 88 -27.92 -1.07 10.09
CA ALA A 88 -27.18 -1.76 9.05
C ALA A 88 -27.29 -0.98 7.72
N GLY A 89 -26.17 -0.90 6.99
CA GLY A 89 -26.09 -0.20 5.70
C GLY A 89 -25.92 1.32 5.78
N THR A 90 -25.57 1.88 6.94
CA THR A 90 -25.23 3.32 7.05
C THR A 90 -23.73 3.58 7.07
N ALA A 91 -22.91 2.53 6.99
CA ALA A 91 -21.46 2.68 7.00
C ALA A 91 -20.97 3.34 5.68
N PRO A 92 -19.92 4.18 5.74
CA PRO A 92 -19.47 4.93 4.60
C PRO A 92 -18.79 4.02 3.58
N ARG A 93 -19.00 4.35 2.31
CA ARG A 93 -18.29 3.74 1.17
C ARG A 93 -17.12 4.59 0.68
N GLU A 94 -17.02 5.83 1.15
CA GLU A 94 -15.98 6.77 0.73
C GLU A 94 -14.58 6.26 1.13
N ALA A 95 -13.62 6.40 0.22
CA ALA A 95 -12.22 6.13 0.49
C ALA A 95 -11.30 7.17 -0.15
N ALA A 96 -10.13 7.39 0.44
CA ALA A 96 -9.14 8.33 -0.07
C ALA A 96 -7.72 7.79 0.06
N ALA A 97 -6.85 8.21 -0.86
CA ALA A 97 -5.42 7.95 -0.83
C ALA A 97 -4.65 9.25 -0.54
N TYR A 98 -3.69 9.19 0.37
CA TYR A 98 -2.74 10.26 0.64
C TYR A 98 -1.38 9.92 0.06
N ASP A 99 -0.86 10.83 -0.75
CA ASP A 99 0.50 10.79 -1.27
C ASP A 99 1.41 11.66 -0.38
N PRO A 100 2.35 11.08 0.38
CA PRO A 100 3.24 11.85 1.24
C PRO A 100 4.32 12.62 0.47
N GLY A 101 4.60 12.28 -0.79
CA GLY A 101 5.58 12.98 -1.62
C GLY A 101 5.09 14.36 -2.05
N SER A 102 3.79 14.48 -2.37
CA SER A 102 3.15 15.75 -2.70
C SER A 102 2.31 16.34 -1.56
N ALA A 103 2.16 15.62 -0.45
CA ALA A 103 1.27 15.95 0.65
C ALA A 103 -0.18 16.19 0.20
N THR A 104 -0.68 15.40 -0.77
CA THR A 104 -2.02 15.58 -1.34
C THR A 104 -2.91 14.37 -1.09
N TRP A 105 -4.18 14.63 -0.83
CA TRP A 105 -5.22 13.62 -0.83
C TRP A 105 -5.87 13.49 -2.20
N THR A 106 -6.33 12.29 -2.53
CA THR A 106 -7.15 12.01 -3.71
C THR A 106 -8.29 11.09 -3.29
N ARG A 107 -9.53 11.44 -3.62
CA ARG A 107 -10.66 10.52 -3.47
C ARG A 107 -10.46 9.36 -4.45
N ILE A 108 -10.53 8.14 -3.95
CA ILE A 108 -10.44 6.93 -4.78
C ILE A 108 -11.85 6.36 -4.98
N ALA A 109 -11.95 5.27 -5.74
CA ALA A 109 -13.23 4.60 -5.95
C ALA A 109 -13.88 4.26 -4.60
N ASP A 110 -15.18 4.53 -4.49
CA ASP A 110 -15.95 4.12 -3.32
C ASP A 110 -15.93 2.59 -3.19
N LEU A 111 -15.91 2.10 -1.96
CA LEU A 111 -15.96 0.67 -1.65
C LEU A 111 -17.21 0.04 -2.26
N PRO A 112 -17.17 -1.22 -2.73
CA PRO A 112 -18.31 -1.88 -3.37
C PRO A 112 -19.45 -2.24 -2.39
N VAL A 113 -19.18 -2.18 -1.08
CA VAL A 113 -20.13 -2.42 0.01
C VAL A 113 -19.92 -1.38 1.12
N ASP A 114 -20.90 -1.24 2.00
CA ASP A 114 -20.79 -0.41 3.19
C ASP A 114 -19.79 -1.04 4.17
N VAL A 115 -18.82 -0.26 4.67
CA VAL A 115 -17.74 -0.79 5.52
C VAL A 115 -17.65 0.01 6.82
N GLY A 116 -18.02 -0.63 7.93
CA GLY A 116 -18.04 -0.02 9.27
C GLY A 116 -16.70 -0.15 9.98
N PHE A 117 -16.45 -1.30 10.60
CA PHE A 117 -15.28 -1.55 11.45
C PHE A 117 -14.35 -2.60 10.82
N PRO A 118 -13.64 -2.26 9.73
CA PRO A 118 -12.85 -3.25 9.01
C PRO A 118 -11.56 -3.60 9.73
N SER A 119 -11.13 -4.83 9.51
CA SER A 119 -9.76 -5.29 9.67
C SER A 119 -9.14 -5.46 8.29
N THR A 120 -7.83 -5.29 8.18
CA THR A 120 -7.12 -5.31 6.89
C THR A 120 -5.78 -6.03 6.96
N VAL A 121 -5.35 -6.53 5.80
CA VAL A 121 -3.98 -6.98 5.55
C VAL A 121 -3.55 -6.61 4.14
N VAL A 122 -2.30 -6.19 3.97
CA VAL A 122 -1.71 -5.94 2.65
C VAL A 122 -0.82 -7.14 2.29
N VAL A 123 -1.05 -7.74 1.12
CA VAL A 123 -0.22 -8.82 0.58
C VAL A 123 0.24 -8.41 -0.81
N GLY A 124 1.54 -8.13 -0.94
CA GLY A 124 2.09 -7.53 -2.16
C GLY A 124 1.53 -6.11 -2.35
N ASP A 125 0.89 -5.89 -3.50
CA ASP A 125 0.22 -4.64 -3.87
C ASP A 125 -1.28 -4.63 -3.56
N ARG A 126 -1.83 -5.71 -2.99
CA ARG A 126 -3.28 -5.88 -2.80
C ARG A 126 -3.68 -5.69 -1.35
N LEU A 127 -4.73 -4.91 -1.14
CA LEU A 127 -5.38 -4.73 0.16
C LEU A 127 -6.54 -5.74 0.30
N TYR A 128 -6.47 -6.56 1.35
CA TYR A 128 -7.56 -7.42 1.77
C TYR A 128 -8.23 -6.81 2.99
N LEU A 129 -9.55 -6.86 3.00
CA LEU A 129 -10.40 -6.28 4.02
C LEU A 129 -11.52 -7.24 4.37
N TRP A 130 -11.81 -7.34 5.67
CA TRP A 130 -12.99 -7.99 6.19
C TRP A 130 -13.55 -7.16 7.33
N GLN A 131 -14.87 -7.19 7.52
CA GLN A 131 -15.50 -6.53 8.65
C GLN A 131 -16.29 -7.55 9.46
N GLN A 132 -16.43 -7.23 10.74
CA GLN A 132 -17.34 -7.91 11.64
C GLN A 132 -18.69 -7.18 11.58
N ASP A 133 -19.71 -7.85 11.07
CA ASP A 133 -21.08 -7.33 11.15
C ASP A 133 -21.61 -7.66 12.55
N TRP A 134 -21.87 -6.63 13.35
CA TRP A 134 -22.37 -6.75 14.73
C TRP A 134 -23.88 -7.06 14.79
N THR A 135 -24.58 -7.11 13.65
CA THR A 135 -25.95 -7.63 13.61
C THR A 135 -25.91 -9.09 14.02
N GLY A 136 -26.80 -9.53 14.91
CA GLY A 136 -26.82 -10.88 15.50
C GLY A 136 -26.92 -12.07 14.53
N GLU A 137 -26.82 -11.83 13.23
CA GLU A 137 -26.63 -12.82 12.18
C GLU A 137 -25.26 -12.55 11.54
N GLY A 138 -24.29 -13.42 11.81
CA GLY A 138 -22.89 -13.29 11.39
C GLY A 138 -22.68 -13.37 9.88
N VAL A 139 -23.08 -12.33 9.17
CA VAL A 139 -22.75 -12.14 7.76
C VAL A 139 -21.34 -11.55 7.70
N VAL A 140 -20.41 -12.24 7.03
CA VAL A 140 -19.10 -11.69 6.72
C VAL A 140 -19.21 -11.07 5.33
N THR A 141 -19.39 -9.76 5.24
CA THR A 141 -19.24 -9.04 3.97
C THR A 141 -17.76 -8.73 3.73
N GLY A 142 -17.13 -9.48 2.82
CA GLY A 142 -15.79 -9.18 2.32
C GLY A 142 -15.86 -8.23 1.13
N ALA A 143 -15.00 -7.23 1.09
CA ALA A 143 -14.83 -6.36 -0.08
C ALA A 143 -13.36 -6.33 -0.51
N PHE A 144 -13.15 -6.31 -1.83
CA PHE A 144 -11.84 -6.36 -2.46
C PHE A 144 -11.56 -5.04 -3.18
N LEU A 145 -10.34 -4.54 -3.00
CA LEU A 145 -9.75 -3.49 -3.85
C LEU A 145 -8.48 -4.08 -4.45
N THR A 146 -8.44 -4.19 -5.77
CA THR A 146 -7.26 -4.62 -6.53
C THR A 146 -6.45 -3.43 -6.99
#